data_AF-B6GY40-F1
#
_entry.id   AF-B6GY40-F1
#
_cell.length_a   1.000
_cell.length_b   1.000
_cell.length_c   1.000
_cell.angle_alpha   90.00
_cell.angle_beta   90.00
_cell.angle_gamma   90.00
#
_symmetry.space_group_name_H-M   'P 1'
#
loop_
_entity.id
_entity.type
_entity.pdbx_description
1 polymer ?
#
loop_
_entity_poly.entity_id
_entity_poly.type
_entity_poly.pdbx_seq_one_letter_code
_entity_poly.pdbx_strand_id
1 'polypeptide(L)'
;MAEGDPSYIDYEAFLDPDFSPASFANTLVTSTNNATDTPLDLSTPLSRVLFDLQEIDTHIHTLTTKSALPLLSHTQSQTAAADSILKESGTQVASVTQGYERLQKEVIQKWEAADEARVAAENSLATVRLARAVARCLTLGRQLESQVSEITGRGATGPTPLAGPDGAASPSAGKDGFRALERAAYTILNLREMFSATTQGEEGYGLDRVKVIRTLRGEFVIPAENMIKSRAQQTINRFSLSSNSASTNGQSSMPSGYKQARDARARLSTAATTLYLLSPPPKGTTTAADYKPELLLSTLQGFMHTAIMTSVNSLARALTQLPTMDRALVDTSARCQDIVALENILRNLRPPPHPLLASTTTTGEPGTEPETTTSNKSNLLQPLLQALDTSSLPSYYWRSLASSLAPRVQEIVNRGGVSARTLRSNRDRLRVEIKECVLRASRVSATSLLAEKGRPGTDTVVVGNWEREAAVMVGSVVGPLGR
;
A
#
# COMPACT_ATOMS: atom_id res chain seq x y z
N MET A 1 95.00 -7.96 -24.49
CA MET A 1 95.74 -9.23 -24.54
C MET A 1 97.14 -8.91 -25.00
N ALA A 2 98.05 -8.67 -24.05
CA ALA A 2 99.47 -8.59 -24.32
C ALA A 2 100.02 -10.00 -24.08
N GLU A 3 100.67 -10.56 -25.10
CA GLU A 3 101.38 -11.83 -25.04
C GLU A 3 102.37 -11.80 -23.87
N GLY A 4 102.27 -12.81 -23.00
CA GLY A 4 103.04 -12.88 -21.77
C GLY A 4 104.52 -13.08 -22.07
N ASP A 5 105.35 -12.19 -21.53
CA ASP A 5 106.76 -12.50 -21.32
C ASP A 5 106.83 -13.81 -20.52
N PRO A 6 107.68 -14.78 -20.91
CA PRO A 6 107.81 -16.04 -20.17
C PRO A 6 108.44 -15.76 -18.80
N SER A 7 107.60 -15.50 -17.81
CA SER A 7 108.04 -15.38 -16.41
C SER A 7 108.36 -16.77 -15.87
N TYR A 8 109.44 -16.87 -15.13
CA TYR A 8 109.85 -18.09 -14.43
C TYR A 8 108.89 -18.44 -13.27
N ILE A 9 107.99 -17.50 -12.91
CA ILE A 9 106.98 -17.67 -11.88
C ILE A 9 105.67 -18.19 -12.48
N ASP A 10 105.17 -19.28 -11.92
CA ASP A 10 103.86 -19.83 -12.25
C ASP A 10 102.75 -19.04 -11.54
N TYR A 11 102.32 -17.94 -12.14
CA TYR A 11 101.25 -17.10 -11.61
C TYR A 11 99.89 -17.81 -11.56
N GLU A 12 99.65 -18.83 -12.39
CA GLU A 12 98.38 -19.57 -12.41
C GLU A 12 98.22 -20.39 -11.13
N ALA A 13 99.30 -21.01 -10.65
CA ALA A 13 99.31 -21.73 -9.36
C ALA A 13 99.03 -20.80 -8.16
N PHE A 14 99.38 -19.52 -8.23
CA PHE A 14 99.16 -18.54 -7.16
C PHE A 14 97.79 -17.85 -7.20
N LEU A 15 97.15 -17.80 -8.37
CA LEU A 15 95.83 -17.20 -8.55
C LEU A 15 94.68 -18.23 -8.44
N ASP A 16 95.02 -19.51 -8.29
CA ASP A 16 94.05 -20.59 -8.08
C ASP A 16 93.28 -20.40 -6.74
N PRO A 17 91.94 -20.46 -6.73
CA PRO A 17 91.14 -20.36 -5.51
C PRO A 17 91.47 -21.41 -4.44
N ASP A 18 92.08 -22.55 -4.82
CA ASP A 18 92.49 -23.62 -3.88
C ASP A 18 93.95 -23.48 -3.40
N PHE A 19 94.65 -22.38 -3.76
CA PHE A 19 96.03 -22.15 -3.35
C PHE A 19 96.16 -22.06 -1.83
N SER A 20 96.94 -22.98 -1.24
CA SER A 20 97.23 -22.99 0.19
C SER A 20 98.72 -22.66 0.42
N PRO A 21 99.05 -21.57 1.15
CA PRO A 21 100.43 -21.19 1.42
C PRO A 21 101.23 -22.27 2.15
N ALA A 22 100.56 -23.02 3.03
CA ALA A 22 101.19 -24.07 3.84
C ALA A 22 101.54 -25.32 3.00
N SER A 23 100.68 -25.74 2.07
CA SER A 23 100.98 -26.86 1.18
C SER A 23 102.10 -26.51 0.20
N PHE A 24 102.09 -25.30 -0.34
CA PHE A 24 103.14 -24.81 -1.24
C PHE A 24 104.50 -24.76 -0.53
N ALA A 25 104.56 -24.19 0.68
CA ALA A 25 105.79 -24.17 1.48
C ALA A 25 106.30 -25.59 1.80
N ASN A 26 105.40 -26.53 2.11
CA ASN A 26 105.77 -27.91 2.39
C ASN A 26 106.30 -28.64 1.14
N THR A 27 105.68 -28.44 -0.02
CA THR A 27 106.17 -28.95 -1.31
C THR A 27 107.54 -28.38 -1.64
N LEU A 28 107.79 -27.11 -1.32
CA LEU A 28 109.07 -26.45 -1.60
C LEU A 28 110.18 -26.98 -0.69
N VAL A 29 109.92 -27.15 0.62
CA VAL A 29 110.86 -27.73 1.59
C VAL A 29 111.20 -29.19 1.26
N THR A 30 110.20 -29.98 0.86
CA THR A 30 110.38 -31.38 0.46
C THR A 30 111.07 -31.53 -0.90
N SER A 31 110.94 -30.54 -1.81
CA SER A 31 111.63 -30.54 -3.10
C SER A 31 113.12 -30.20 -3.01
N THR A 32 113.54 -29.43 -2.00
CA THR A 32 114.94 -28.98 -1.84
C THR A 32 115.75 -29.84 -0.90
N ASN A 33 115.11 -30.62 -0.02
CA ASN A 33 115.79 -31.44 1.00
C ASN A 33 115.57 -32.92 0.75
N ASN A 34 116.64 -33.72 0.86
CA ASN A 34 116.54 -35.19 0.86
C ASN A 34 116.28 -35.71 2.28
N ALA A 35 115.57 -36.85 2.39
CA ALA A 35 115.16 -37.43 3.68
C ALA A 35 116.31 -37.84 4.62
N THR A 36 117.56 -37.77 4.17
CA THR A 36 118.77 -38.13 4.92
C THR A 36 119.61 -36.92 5.37
N ASP A 37 119.22 -35.69 5.03
CA ASP A 37 119.97 -34.48 5.44
C ASP A 37 119.67 -34.08 6.89
N THR A 38 120.72 -34.01 7.71
CA THR A 38 120.71 -33.41 9.05
C THR A 38 121.91 -32.46 9.17
N PRO A 39 121.74 -31.13 9.29
CA PRO A 39 120.50 -30.36 9.50
C PRO A 39 119.74 -30.01 8.21
N LEU A 40 118.42 -29.80 8.35
CA LEU A 40 117.51 -29.37 7.28
C LEU A 40 117.90 -27.99 6.73
N ASP A 41 118.09 -27.88 5.42
CA ASP A 41 118.39 -26.60 4.77
C ASP A 41 117.11 -25.83 4.47
N LEU A 42 116.85 -24.81 5.29
CA LEU A 42 115.76 -23.85 5.09
C LEU A 42 116.21 -22.61 4.33
N SER A 43 117.50 -22.41 4.13
CA SER A 43 118.03 -21.22 3.47
C SER A 43 117.70 -21.23 1.98
N THR A 44 117.80 -22.40 1.33
CA THR A 44 117.50 -22.54 -0.10
C THR A 44 116.02 -22.31 -0.43
N PRO A 45 115.04 -22.96 0.24
CA PRO A 45 113.61 -22.65 0.08
C PRO A 45 113.24 -21.19 0.33
N LEU A 46 113.79 -20.62 1.40
CA LEU A 46 113.50 -19.25 1.80
C LEU A 46 114.05 -18.27 0.76
N SER A 47 115.28 -18.51 0.28
CA SER A 47 115.87 -17.67 -0.76
C SER A 47 115.02 -17.68 -2.04
N ARG A 48 114.51 -18.86 -2.47
CA ARG A 48 113.63 -18.98 -3.64
C ARG A 48 112.33 -18.20 -3.46
N VAL A 49 111.63 -18.37 -2.33
CA VAL A 49 110.38 -17.63 -2.06
C VAL A 49 110.63 -16.12 -1.99
N LEU A 50 111.76 -15.68 -1.44
CA LEU A 50 112.12 -14.26 -1.43
C LEU A 50 112.38 -13.71 -2.82
N PHE A 51 113.07 -14.47 -3.69
CA PHE A 51 113.26 -14.09 -5.09
C PHE A 51 111.91 -14.00 -5.82
N ASP A 52 111.03 -14.98 -5.64
CA ASP A 52 109.70 -15.00 -6.26
C ASP A 52 108.87 -13.79 -5.79
N LEU A 53 108.89 -13.47 -4.49
CA LEU A 53 108.18 -12.31 -3.92
C LEU A 53 108.74 -10.99 -4.47
N GLN A 54 110.06 -10.86 -4.54
CA GLN A 54 110.70 -9.66 -5.11
C GLN A 54 110.34 -9.48 -6.59
N GLU A 55 110.30 -10.56 -7.37
CA GLU A 55 109.90 -10.50 -8.78
C GLU A 55 108.40 -10.16 -8.92
N ILE A 56 107.52 -10.76 -8.11
CA ILE A 56 106.10 -10.40 -8.08
C ILE A 56 105.92 -8.91 -7.74
N ASP A 57 106.61 -8.42 -6.71
CA ASP A 57 106.50 -7.03 -6.27
C ASP A 57 107.04 -6.06 -7.34
N THR A 58 108.18 -6.37 -7.94
CA THR A 58 108.73 -5.56 -9.05
C THR A 58 107.84 -5.62 -10.29
N HIS A 59 107.21 -6.76 -10.59
CA HIS A 59 106.28 -6.90 -11.70
C HIS A 59 104.97 -6.15 -11.44
N ILE A 60 104.37 -6.26 -10.25
CA ILE A 60 103.20 -5.48 -9.83
C ILE A 60 103.54 -4.00 -9.86
N HIS A 61 104.69 -3.58 -9.34
CA HIS A 61 105.09 -2.18 -9.36
C HIS A 61 105.26 -1.70 -10.80
N THR A 62 105.92 -2.47 -11.66
CA THR A 62 106.13 -2.11 -13.07
C THR A 62 104.82 -2.02 -13.83
N LEU A 63 103.92 -2.99 -13.64
CA LEU A 63 102.62 -3.04 -14.30
C LEU A 63 101.74 -1.89 -13.77
N THR A 64 101.67 -1.71 -12.46
CA THR A 64 100.92 -0.61 -11.83
C THR A 64 101.45 0.74 -12.26
N THR A 65 102.77 0.93 -12.37
CA THR A 65 103.35 2.20 -12.84
C THR A 65 103.13 2.42 -14.33
N LYS A 66 103.28 1.39 -15.18
CA LYS A 66 103.05 1.48 -16.63
C LYS A 66 101.57 1.69 -16.96
N SER A 67 100.65 1.02 -16.24
CA SER A 67 99.21 1.07 -16.45
C SER A 67 98.46 1.95 -15.43
N ALA A 68 99.17 2.78 -14.65
CA ALA A 68 98.56 3.67 -13.64
C ALA A 68 97.47 4.54 -14.26
N LEU A 69 97.77 5.16 -15.42
CA LEU A 69 96.84 6.05 -16.11
C LEU A 69 95.60 5.30 -16.64
N PRO A 70 95.72 4.16 -17.34
CA PRO A 70 94.57 3.33 -17.70
C PRO A 70 93.69 2.86 -16.53
N LEU A 71 94.29 2.48 -15.39
CA LEU A 71 93.53 2.03 -14.22
C LEU A 71 92.77 3.19 -13.58
N LEU A 72 93.42 4.36 -13.46
CA LEU A 72 92.78 5.58 -12.97
C LEU A 72 91.69 6.07 -13.92
N SER A 73 91.89 6.00 -15.25
CA SER A 73 90.86 6.39 -16.22
C SER A 73 89.69 5.40 -16.25
N HIS A 74 89.95 4.09 -16.09
CA HIS A 74 88.90 3.09 -16.00
C HIS A 74 88.06 3.29 -14.74
N THR A 75 88.69 3.42 -13.57
CA THR A 75 87.99 3.69 -12.30
C THR A 75 87.25 5.03 -12.33
N GLN A 76 87.83 6.07 -12.93
CA GLN A 76 87.17 7.36 -13.13
C GLN A 76 85.95 7.25 -14.06
N SER A 77 86.06 6.52 -15.17
CA SER A 77 84.93 6.32 -16.10
C SER A 77 83.82 5.47 -15.50
N GLN A 78 84.16 4.43 -14.74
CA GLN A 78 83.21 3.59 -14.04
C GLN A 78 82.47 4.36 -12.94
N THR A 79 83.19 5.14 -12.14
CA THR A 79 82.57 6.01 -11.12
C THR A 79 81.70 7.09 -11.75
N ALA A 80 82.15 7.71 -12.85
CA ALA A 80 81.34 8.69 -13.59
C ALA A 80 80.06 8.08 -14.20
N ALA A 81 80.13 6.86 -14.74
CA ALA A 81 78.96 6.16 -15.27
C ALA A 81 77.99 5.71 -14.17
N ALA A 82 78.50 5.19 -13.05
CA ALA A 82 77.67 4.85 -11.90
C ALA A 82 76.97 6.10 -11.33
N ASP A 83 77.68 7.22 -11.23
CA ASP A 83 77.10 8.50 -10.82
C ASP A 83 76.02 9.00 -11.79
N SER A 84 76.20 8.83 -13.11
CA SER A 84 75.17 9.23 -14.07
C SER A 84 73.91 8.37 -13.95
N ILE A 85 74.06 7.06 -13.80
CA ILE A 85 72.94 6.12 -13.62
C ILE A 85 72.21 6.41 -12.30
N LEU A 86 72.94 6.65 -11.21
CA LEU A 86 72.34 7.00 -9.92
C LEU A 86 71.58 8.32 -9.99
N LYS A 87 72.11 9.32 -10.71
CA LYS A 87 71.41 10.59 -10.93
C LYS A 87 70.14 10.40 -11.74
N GLU A 88 70.19 9.66 -12.84
CA GLU A 88 69.02 9.42 -13.69
C GLU A 88 67.96 8.56 -12.99
N SER A 89 68.37 7.49 -12.31
CA SER A 89 67.44 6.70 -11.49
C SER A 89 66.86 7.54 -10.36
N GLY A 90 67.66 8.42 -9.73
CA GLY A 90 67.20 9.32 -8.69
C GLY A 90 66.16 10.32 -9.19
N THR A 91 66.35 10.90 -10.38
CA THR A 91 65.37 11.81 -10.98
C THR A 91 64.08 11.10 -11.38
N GLN A 92 64.17 9.89 -11.92
CA GLN A 92 62.99 9.07 -12.26
C GLN A 92 62.19 8.67 -11.00
N VAL A 93 62.87 8.21 -9.94
CA VAL A 93 62.21 7.87 -8.66
C VAL A 93 61.56 9.11 -8.04
N ALA A 94 62.25 10.26 -8.06
CA ALA A 94 61.68 11.51 -7.57
C ALA A 94 60.44 11.93 -8.38
N SER A 95 60.48 11.78 -9.71
CA SER A 95 59.34 12.05 -10.59
C SER A 95 58.14 11.14 -10.29
N VAL A 96 58.36 9.84 -10.09
CA VAL A 96 57.29 8.89 -9.73
C VAL A 96 56.72 9.21 -8.36
N THR A 97 57.57 9.51 -7.38
CA THR A 97 57.14 9.86 -6.02
C THR A 97 56.29 11.13 -6.03
N GLN A 98 56.73 12.17 -6.74
CA GLN A 98 55.96 13.40 -6.91
C GLN A 98 54.65 13.16 -7.67
N GLY A 99 54.67 12.31 -8.70
CA GLY A 99 53.47 11.89 -9.43
C GLY A 99 52.45 11.19 -8.54
N TYR A 100 52.91 10.29 -7.66
CA TYR A 100 52.07 9.60 -6.69
C TYR A 100 51.49 10.55 -5.65
N GLU A 101 52.31 11.45 -5.08
CA GLU A 101 51.83 12.47 -4.13
C GLU A 101 50.77 13.37 -4.77
N ARG A 102 50.96 13.73 -6.05
CA ARG A 102 49.98 14.49 -6.80
C ARG A 102 48.69 13.70 -6.99
N LEU A 103 48.77 12.43 -7.36
CA LEU A 103 47.60 11.57 -7.58
C LEU A 103 46.84 11.32 -6.26
N GLN A 104 47.55 11.14 -5.15
CA GLN A 104 46.95 11.03 -3.82
C GLN A 104 46.17 12.29 -3.44
N LYS A 105 46.76 13.48 -3.65
CA LYS A 105 46.09 14.76 -3.36
C LYS A 105 44.94 15.05 -4.31
N GLU A 106 45.12 14.83 -5.61
CA GLU A 106 44.14 15.23 -6.61
C GLU A 106 43.01 14.22 -6.80
N VAL A 107 43.25 12.93 -6.60
CA VAL A 107 42.28 11.87 -6.88
C VAL A 107 41.74 11.26 -5.60
N ILE A 108 42.60 10.76 -4.71
CA ILE A 108 42.16 10.02 -3.53
C ILE A 108 41.40 10.93 -2.57
N GLN A 109 42.00 12.07 -2.19
CA GLN A 109 41.35 13.01 -1.26
C GLN A 109 40.05 13.59 -1.84
N LYS A 110 40.00 13.85 -3.16
CA LYS A 110 38.78 14.33 -3.80
C LYS A 110 37.71 13.24 -3.88
N TRP A 111 38.10 11.99 -4.08
CA TRP A 111 37.17 10.86 -4.07
C TRP A 111 36.60 10.62 -2.67
N GLU A 112 37.41 10.69 -1.62
CA GLU A 112 36.94 10.58 -0.23
C GLU A 112 35.91 11.67 0.11
N ALA A 113 36.20 12.92 -0.25
CA ALA A 113 35.25 14.03 -0.09
C ALA A 113 33.98 13.85 -0.93
N ALA A 114 34.10 13.29 -2.14
CA ALA A 114 32.96 13.00 -3.00
C ALA A 114 32.10 11.84 -2.47
N ASP A 115 32.70 10.82 -1.86
CA ASP A 115 31.97 9.70 -1.25
C ASP A 115 31.23 10.16 0.01
N GLU A 116 31.86 11.00 0.84
CA GLU A 116 31.17 11.64 1.97
C GLU A 116 29.98 12.47 1.50
N ALA A 117 30.16 13.28 0.43
CA ALA A 117 29.07 14.05 -0.17
C ALA A 117 27.97 13.14 -0.76
N ARG A 118 28.33 11.99 -1.36
CA ARG A 118 27.37 11.00 -1.87
C ARG A 118 26.54 10.42 -0.73
N VAL A 119 27.17 10.01 0.37
CA VAL A 119 26.48 9.47 1.55
C VAL A 119 25.55 10.54 2.17
N ALA A 120 26.02 11.79 2.28
CA ALA A 120 25.20 12.90 2.74
C ALA A 120 24.00 13.17 1.80
N ALA A 121 24.21 13.10 0.49
CA ALA A 121 23.15 13.25 -0.52
C ALA A 121 22.12 12.11 -0.45
N GLU A 122 22.55 10.85 -0.28
CA GLU A 122 21.66 9.70 -0.12
C GLU A 122 20.82 9.80 1.16
N ASN A 123 21.44 10.18 2.28
CA ASN A 123 20.75 10.41 3.54
C ASN A 123 19.77 11.59 3.45
N SER A 124 20.15 12.69 2.81
CA SER A 124 19.25 13.83 2.59
C SER A 124 18.07 13.47 1.67
N LEU A 125 18.29 12.67 0.62
CA LEU A 125 17.22 12.16 -0.24
C LEU A 125 16.25 11.27 0.55
N ALA A 126 16.78 10.34 1.35
CA ALA A 126 15.97 9.45 2.18
C ALA A 126 15.11 10.22 3.19
N THR A 127 15.71 11.20 3.87
CA THR A 127 14.99 12.08 4.81
C THR A 127 13.93 12.94 4.11
N VAL A 128 14.23 13.51 2.94
CA VAL A 128 13.25 14.30 2.17
C VAL A 128 12.10 13.45 1.66
N ARG A 129 12.35 12.22 1.20
CA ARG A 129 11.29 11.27 0.79
C ARG A 129 10.36 10.95 1.95
N LEU A 130 10.94 10.60 3.11
CA LEU A 130 10.17 10.32 4.32
C LEU A 130 9.39 11.55 4.79
N ALA A 131 10.02 12.74 4.80
CA ALA A 131 9.37 13.98 5.22
C ALA A 131 8.19 14.36 4.30
N ARG A 132 8.32 14.17 2.98
CA ARG A 132 7.21 14.39 2.02
C ARG A 132 6.07 13.40 2.23
N ALA A 133 6.37 12.14 2.50
CA ALA A 133 5.36 11.13 2.80
C ALA A 133 4.62 11.45 4.11
N VAL A 134 5.34 11.82 5.17
CA VAL A 134 4.78 12.28 6.45
C VAL A 134 3.90 13.51 6.23
N ALA A 135 4.39 14.51 5.50
CA ALA A 135 3.65 15.73 5.21
C ALA A 135 2.33 15.43 4.48
N ARG A 136 2.36 14.58 3.44
CA ARG A 136 1.14 14.14 2.74
C ARG A 136 0.16 13.44 3.69
N CYS A 137 0.63 12.51 4.52
CA CYS A 137 -0.22 11.83 5.50
C CYS A 137 -0.86 12.81 6.50
N LEU A 138 -0.10 13.80 6.99
CA LEU A 138 -0.62 14.84 7.88
C LEU A 138 -1.63 15.74 7.18
N THR A 139 -1.39 16.12 5.93
CA THR A 139 -2.36 16.92 5.15
C THR A 139 -3.67 16.16 4.90
N LEU A 140 -3.59 14.87 4.56
CA LEU A 140 -4.76 14.00 4.44
C LEU A 140 -5.46 13.81 5.79
N GLY A 141 -4.72 13.68 6.88
CA GLY A 141 -5.27 13.65 8.23
C GLY A 141 -6.06 14.91 8.59
N ARG A 142 -5.51 16.10 8.32
CA ARG A 142 -6.21 17.38 8.51
C ARG A 142 -7.46 17.50 7.62
N GLN A 143 -7.38 17.04 6.37
CA GLN A 143 -8.55 17.01 5.48
C GLN A 143 -9.64 16.10 6.04
N LEU A 144 -9.27 14.92 6.55
CA LEU A 144 -10.19 14.00 7.20
C LEU A 144 -10.79 14.62 8.47
N GLU A 145 -10.01 15.33 9.28
CA GLU A 145 -10.51 16.05 10.46
C GLU A 145 -11.57 17.09 10.10
N SER A 146 -11.29 17.92 9.08
CA SER A 146 -12.28 18.88 8.54
C SER A 146 -13.56 18.14 8.11
N GLN A 147 -13.43 17.07 7.34
CA GLN A 147 -14.58 16.30 6.84
C GLN A 147 -15.36 15.62 7.97
N VAL A 148 -14.69 15.10 9.01
CA VAL A 148 -15.35 14.51 10.19
C VAL A 148 -16.07 15.58 11.02
N SER A 149 -15.51 16.78 11.14
CA SER A 149 -16.16 17.91 11.81
C SER A 149 -17.41 18.40 11.08
N GLU A 150 -17.39 18.39 9.73
CA GLU A 150 -18.55 18.65 8.88
C GLU A 150 -19.65 17.59 9.07
N ILE A 151 -19.28 16.29 9.12
CA ILE A 151 -20.23 15.19 9.35
C ILE A 151 -20.87 15.25 10.75
N THR A 152 -20.11 15.68 11.75
CA THR A 152 -20.55 15.78 13.15
C THR A 152 -21.35 17.06 13.41
N GLY A 153 -21.38 18.00 12.46
CA GLY A 153 -22.09 19.28 12.62
C GLY A 153 -21.41 20.26 13.59
N ARG A 154 -20.13 20.01 13.95
CA ARG A 154 -19.34 20.87 14.84
C ARG A 154 -18.64 22.03 14.10
N GLY A 155 -18.69 22.06 12.77
CA GLY A 155 -18.05 23.09 11.93
C GLY A 155 -18.77 24.45 11.85
N ALA A 156 -19.86 24.67 12.61
CA ALA A 156 -20.65 25.91 12.55
C ALA A 156 -20.40 26.86 13.74
N THR A 157 -19.19 26.88 14.31
CA THR A 157 -18.79 27.81 15.38
C THR A 157 -17.60 28.69 14.99
N GLY A 158 -17.56 29.15 13.74
CA GLY A 158 -16.77 30.33 13.33
C GLY A 158 -17.60 31.61 13.50
N PRO A 159 -16.99 32.77 13.81
CA PRO A 159 -17.70 33.96 14.23
C PRO A 159 -18.60 34.50 13.11
N THR A 160 -19.90 34.53 13.39
CA THR A 160 -20.92 35.22 12.59
C THR A 160 -20.57 36.70 12.40
N PRO A 161 -20.60 37.28 11.19
CA PRO A 161 -21.00 38.66 11.04
C PRO A 161 -22.53 38.71 11.11
N LEU A 162 -23.04 39.38 12.15
CA LEU A 162 -24.42 39.79 12.39
C LEU A 162 -25.53 38.73 12.23
N ALA A 163 -25.96 38.22 13.38
CA ALA A 163 -27.28 37.65 13.57
C ALA A 163 -28.37 38.68 13.25
N GLY A 164 -29.17 38.41 12.22
CA GLY A 164 -30.53 38.94 12.13
C GLY A 164 -31.46 38.18 13.09
N PRO A 165 -32.58 38.78 13.52
CA PRO A 165 -33.36 38.32 14.68
C PRO A 165 -34.25 37.08 14.46
N ASP A 166 -34.19 36.41 13.31
CA ASP A 166 -35.01 35.21 13.05
C ASP A 166 -34.19 33.93 13.24
N GLY A 167 -34.34 33.32 14.42
CA GLY A 167 -33.73 32.06 14.84
C GLY A 167 -34.24 30.83 14.09
N ALA A 168 -34.08 30.79 12.77
CA ALA A 168 -34.27 29.59 11.97
C ALA A 168 -32.90 28.95 11.68
N ALA A 169 -32.57 27.89 12.42
CA ALA A 169 -31.45 27.02 12.07
C ALA A 169 -31.60 26.57 10.60
N SER A 170 -30.66 26.98 9.75
CA SER A 170 -30.71 26.64 8.33
C SER A 170 -30.62 25.11 8.15
N PRO A 171 -31.53 24.46 7.41
CA PRO A 171 -31.54 23.01 7.20
C PRO A 171 -30.39 22.51 6.30
N SER A 172 -29.46 23.37 5.89
CA SER A 172 -28.30 23.03 5.05
C SER A 172 -27.27 22.13 5.75
N ALA A 173 -27.16 22.19 7.08
CA ALA A 173 -26.17 21.41 7.85
C ALA A 173 -26.30 19.89 7.63
N GLY A 174 -27.51 19.40 7.36
CA GLY A 174 -27.72 17.99 7.01
C GLY A 174 -27.20 17.65 5.63
N LYS A 175 -27.35 18.54 4.64
CA LYS A 175 -27.07 18.26 3.22
C LYS A 175 -25.58 18.10 2.94
N ASP A 176 -24.76 18.88 3.63
CA ASP A 176 -23.30 18.88 3.43
C ASP A 176 -22.63 17.68 4.11
N GLY A 177 -23.20 17.20 5.22
CA GLY A 177 -22.69 16.03 5.95
C GLY A 177 -22.65 14.75 5.12
N PHE A 178 -23.60 14.53 4.21
CA PHE A 178 -23.62 13.31 3.37
C PHE A 178 -22.61 13.34 2.22
N ARG A 179 -22.30 14.53 1.69
CA ARG A 179 -21.22 14.73 0.70
C ARG A 179 -19.85 14.70 1.37
N ALA A 180 -19.76 15.19 2.60
CA ALA A 180 -18.57 15.05 3.43
C ALA A 180 -18.26 13.57 3.74
N LEU A 181 -19.29 12.74 3.93
CA LEU A 181 -19.15 11.30 4.16
C LEU A 181 -18.47 10.57 2.99
N GLU A 182 -18.86 10.89 1.75
CA GLU A 182 -18.22 10.36 0.54
C GLU A 182 -16.78 10.82 0.38
N ARG A 183 -16.52 12.13 0.55
CA ARG A 183 -15.15 12.67 0.53
C ARG A 183 -14.26 12.03 1.59
N ALA A 184 -14.80 11.80 2.79
CA ALA A 184 -14.09 11.16 3.90
C ALA A 184 -13.75 9.69 3.61
N ALA A 185 -14.63 8.96 2.89
CA ALA A 185 -14.32 7.60 2.45
C ALA A 185 -13.12 7.58 1.49
N TYR A 186 -13.05 8.50 0.52
CA TYR A 186 -11.89 8.61 -0.38
C TYR A 186 -10.60 9.02 0.34
N THR A 187 -10.64 9.97 1.28
CA THR A 187 -9.44 10.35 2.04
C THR A 187 -8.94 9.20 2.93
N ILE A 188 -9.85 8.43 3.54
CA ILE A 188 -9.48 7.21 4.27
C ILE A 188 -8.86 6.16 3.35
N LEU A 189 -9.39 5.98 2.14
CA LEU A 189 -8.83 5.04 1.17
C LEU A 189 -7.42 5.44 0.73
N ASN A 190 -7.20 6.73 0.44
CA ASN A 190 -5.87 7.24 0.12
C ASN A 190 -4.89 7.07 1.30
N LEU A 191 -5.35 7.27 2.54
CA LEU A 191 -4.54 6.99 3.73
C LEU A 191 -4.22 5.49 3.87
N ARG A 192 -5.18 4.60 3.58
CA ARG A 192 -4.96 3.15 3.58
C ARG A 192 -3.96 2.73 2.50
N GLU A 193 -4.06 3.30 1.30
CA GLU A 193 -3.13 3.07 0.20
C GLU A 193 -1.70 3.44 0.63
N MET A 194 -1.52 4.63 1.18
CA MET A 194 -0.25 5.10 1.74
C MET A 194 0.30 4.19 2.86
N PHE A 195 -0.58 3.61 3.68
CA PHE A 195 -0.17 2.66 4.72
C PHE A 195 0.09 1.24 4.20
N SER A 196 -0.53 0.84 3.08
CA SER A 196 -0.30 -0.46 2.44
C SER A 196 0.93 -0.48 1.54
N ALA A 197 1.29 0.67 0.95
CA ALA A 197 2.42 0.85 0.05
C ALA A 197 3.77 0.89 0.80
N THR A 198 4.08 -0.21 1.50
CA THR A 198 5.28 -0.34 2.36
C THR A 198 6.50 -0.85 1.59
N THR A 199 6.38 -1.12 0.29
CA THR A 199 7.45 -1.73 -0.52
C THR A 199 8.60 -0.73 -0.76
N GLN A 200 9.82 -1.23 -0.96
CA GLN A 200 11.00 -0.41 -1.19
C GLN A 200 10.83 0.44 -2.46
N GLY A 201 10.79 1.78 -2.29
CA GLY A 201 10.58 2.74 -3.39
C GLY A 201 9.16 3.30 -3.47
N GLU A 202 8.21 2.75 -2.72
CA GLU A 202 6.85 3.26 -2.63
C GLU A 202 6.73 4.40 -1.59
N GLU A 203 5.67 5.20 -1.71
CA GLU A 203 5.49 6.40 -0.90
C GLU A 203 5.31 6.12 0.61
N GLY A 204 4.94 4.89 0.99
CA GLY A 204 4.80 4.46 2.39
C GLY A 204 6.04 3.82 3.01
N TYR A 205 7.17 3.76 2.31
CA TYR A 205 8.39 3.15 2.84
C TYR A 205 8.91 3.90 4.09
N GLY A 206 9.03 3.19 5.21
CA GLY A 206 9.52 3.74 6.48
C GLY A 206 8.50 4.55 7.29
N LEU A 207 7.26 4.63 6.81
CA LEU A 207 6.21 5.45 7.43
C LEU A 207 5.80 4.97 8.83
N ASP A 208 5.77 3.65 9.04
CA ASP A 208 5.42 3.03 10.34
C ASP A 208 6.49 3.23 11.44
N ARG A 209 7.71 3.59 11.05
CA ARG A 209 8.79 3.91 12.00
C ARG A 209 8.55 5.26 12.70
N VAL A 210 7.73 6.14 12.11
CA VAL A 210 7.48 7.48 12.64
C VAL A 210 6.35 7.44 13.67
N LYS A 211 6.67 7.78 14.93
CA LYS A 211 5.71 7.74 16.06
C LYS A 211 4.44 8.56 15.79
N VAL A 212 4.58 9.76 15.22
CA VAL A 212 3.45 10.65 14.90
C VAL A 212 2.45 10.00 13.94
N ILE A 213 2.94 9.17 13.02
CA ILE A 213 2.08 8.48 12.04
C ILE A 213 1.37 7.31 12.69
N ARG A 214 2.04 6.60 13.59
CA ARG A 214 1.41 5.56 14.40
C ARG A 214 0.32 6.11 15.31
N THR A 215 0.55 7.25 15.95
CA THR A 215 -0.48 7.93 16.77
C THR A 215 -1.63 8.41 15.91
N LEU A 216 -1.36 9.05 14.75
CA LEU A 216 -2.40 9.46 13.81
C LEU A 216 -3.25 8.27 13.34
N ARG A 217 -2.61 7.14 13.01
CA ARG A 217 -3.30 5.91 12.60
C ARG A 217 -4.18 5.33 13.72
N GLY A 218 -3.61 5.18 14.91
CA GLY A 218 -4.27 4.54 16.05
C GLY A 218 -5.37 5.39 16.69
N GLU A 219 -5.09 6.67 16.92
CA GLU A 219 -5.95 7.55 17.71
C GLU A 219 -6.96 8.33 16.86
N PHE A 220 -6.68 8.53 15.57
CA PHE A 220 -7.53 9.36 14.72
C PHE A 220 -8.13 8.60 13.53
N VAL A 221 -7.31 7.96 12.68
CA VAL A 221 -7.80 7.32 11.43
C VAL A 221 -8.74 6.16 11.73
N ILE A 222 -8.37 5.24 12.63
CA ILE A 222 -9.21 4.07 12.95
C ILE A 222 -10.55 4.49 13.60
N PRO A 223 -10.57 5.39 14.61
CA PRO A 223 -11.84 5.88 15.16
C PRO A 223 -12.69 6.65 14.14
N ALA A 224 -12.08 7.49 13.30
CA ALA A 224 -12.79 8.22 12.25
C ALA A 224 -13.44 7.25 11.23
N GLU A 225 -12.72 6.21 10.84
CA GLU A 225 -13.24 5.16 9.96
C GLU A 225 -14.44 4.43 10.58
N ASN A 226 -14.34 4.03 11.83
CA ASN A 226 -15.43 3.37 12.56
C ASN A 226 -16.66 4.29 12.70
N MET A 227 -16.44 5.58 12.96
CA MET A 227 -17.49 6.58 13.02
C MET A 227 -18.22 6.72 11.68
N ILE A 228 -17.48 6.85 10.59
CA ILE A 228 -18.05 6.99 9.24
C ILE A 228 -18.81 5.74 8.83
N LYS A 229 -18.26 4.55 9.10
CA LYS A 229 -18.95 3.26 8.93
C LYS A 229 -20.27 3.25 9.70
N SER A 230 -20.23 3.45 11.02
CA SER A 230 -21.43 3.46 11.87
C SER A 230 -22.48 4.45 11.37
N ARG A 231 -22.05 5.65 10.96
CA ARG A 231 -22.95 6.69 10.44
C ARG A 231 -23.61 6.30 9.12
N ALA A 232 -22.86 5.69 8.19
CA ALA A 232 -23.40 5.19 6.94
C ALA A 232 -24.39 4.03 7.18
N GLN A 233 -24.05 3.09 8.06
CA GLN A 233 -24.94 1.99 8.46
C GLN A 233 -26.24 2.49 9.09
N GLN A 234 -26.16 3.47 10.00
CA GLN A 234 -27.34 4.09 10.60
C GLN A 234 -28.22 4.80 9.56
N THR A 235 -27.62 5.42 8.55
CA THR A 235 -28.36 6.13 7.49
C THR A 235 -29.17 5.14 6.64
N ILE A 236 -28.60 3.99 6.31
CA ILE A 236 -29.31 2.92 5.60
C ILE A 236 -30.40 2.31 6.50
N ASN A 237 -30.08 1.99 7.76
CA ASN A 237 -31.03 1.37 8.68
C ASN A 237 -32.22 2.26 9.05
N ARG A 238 -32.07 3.59 8.97
CA ARG A 238 -33.13 4.57 9.22
C ARG A 238 -33.82 5.05 7.95
N PHE A 239 -33.51 4.45 6.79
CA PHE A 239 -34.13 4.85 5.53
C PHE A 239 -35.65 4.60 5.58
N SER A 240 -36.42 5.68 5.40
CA SER A 240 -37.86 5.62 5.16
C SER A 240 -38.25 6.85 4.35
N LEU A 241 -39.02 6.64 3.27
CA LEU A 241 -39.62 7.72 2.48
C LEU A 241 -40.96 8.15 3.07
N SER A 242 -41.62 7.24 3.79
CA SER A 242 -42.98 7.39 4.32
C SER A 242 -43.04 8.14 5.66
N SER A 243 -41.99 8.06 6.49
CA SER A 243 -41.97 8.70 7.82
C SER A 243 -41.79 10.22 7.79
N ASN A 244 -41.35 10.80 6.67
CA ASN A 244 -40.97 12.22 6.60
C ASN A 244 -42.06 13.13 6.02
N SER A 245 -43.14 12.57 5.48
CA SER A 245 -44.30 13.33 4.98
C SER A 245 -45.37 13.58 6.05
N ALA A 246 -45.24 13.01 7.24
CA ALA A 246 -46.27 13.02 8.28
C ALA A 246 -46.09 14.11 9.37
N SER A 247 -45.07 14.97 9.27
CA SER A 247 -44.81 16.02 10.26
C SER A 247 -45.14 17.42 9.74
N THR A 248 -46.42 17.76 9.63
CA THR A 248 -46.96 19.08 10.03
C THR A 248 -48.48 19.11 9.91
N ASN A 249 -49.14 19.61 10.96
CA ASN A 249 -50.56 19.93 11.00
C ASN A 249 -51.02 20.66 9.74
N GLY A 250 -52.23 20.32 9.30
CA GLY A 250 -52.83 20.76 8.05
C GLY A 250 -52.72 22.26 7.80
N GLN A 251 -51.83 22.63 6.89
CA GLN A 251 -52.00 23.77 6.01
C GLN A 251 -51.17 23.57 4.74
N SER A 252 -51.86 23.70 3.63
CA SER A 252 -51.42 23.56 2.24
C SER A 252 -50.06 24.20 1.95
N SER A 253 -49.06 23.39 1.58
CA SER A 253 -47.94 23.79 0.70
C SER A 253 -47.18 22.58 0.11
N MET A 254 -47.51 22.21 -1.13
CA MET A 254 -46.62 21.44 -2.02
C MET A 254 -45.54 22.40 -2.52
N PRO A 255 -44.23 22.18 -2.19
CA PRO A 255 -43.33 21.32 -2.97
C PRO A 255 -42.29 20.55 -2.09
N SER A 256 -42.57 20.38 -0.79
CA SER A 256 -41.60 19.87 0.20
C SER A 256 -41.31 18.37 0.06
N GLY A 257 -42.32 17.54 -0.24
CA GLY A 257 -42.17 16.08 -0.31
C GLY A 257 -41.22 15.60 -1.42
N TYR A 258 -41.21 16.26 -2.59
CA TYR A 258 -40.29 15.92 -3.69
C TYR A 258 -38.83 16.18 -3.30
N LYS A 259 -38.57 17.33 -2.66
CA LYS A 259 -37.22 17.69 -2.20
C LYS A 259 -36.74 16.70 -1.13
N GLN A 260 -37.60 16.37 -0.18
CA GLN A 260 -37.28 15.40 0.88
C GLN A 260 -37.02 13.98 0.35
N ALA A 261 -37.83 13.49 -0.60
CA ALA A 261 -37.62 12.19 -1.23
C ALA A 261 -36.32 12.14 -2.03
N ARG A 262 -36.01 13.22 -2.76
CA ARG A 262 -34.74 13.35 -3.50
C ARG A 262 -33.54 13.41 -2.55
N ASP A 263 -33.65 14.12 -1.44
CA ASP A 263 -32.61 14.20 -0.42
C ASP A 263 -32.41 12.85 0.27
N ALA A 264 -33.48 12.13 0.62
CA ALA A 264 -33.41 10.78 1.19
C ALA A 264 -32.73 9.79 0.23
N ARG A 265 -33.03 9.87 -1.07
CA ARG A 265 -32.33 9.10 -2.10
C ARG A 265 -30.85 9.46 -2.19
N ALA A 266 -30.52 10.76 -2.18
CA ALA A 266 -29.13 11.20 -2.22
C ALA A 266 -28.33 10.68 -1.01
N ARG A 267 -28.93 10.73 0.19
CA ARG A 267 -28.35 10.19 1.43
C ARG A 267 -28.11 8.69 1.37
N LEU A 268 -29.10 7.96 0.87
CA LEU A 268 -28.99 6.52 0.70
C LEU A 268 -27.92 6.17 -0.33
N SER A 269 -27.86 6.90 -1.45
CA SER A 269 -26.84 6.68 -2.47
C SER A 269 -25.43 6.93 -1.94
N THR A 270 -25.21 8.03 -1.21
CA THR A 270 -23.89 8.32 -0.66
C THR A 270 -23.52 7.37 0.47
N ALA A 271 -24.47 6.94 1.30
CA ALA A 271 -24.21 5.93 2.32
C ALA A 271 -23.90 4.54 1.73
N ALA A 272 -24.56 4.18 0.62
CA ALA A 272 -24.27 2.95 -0.10
C ALA A 272 -22.90 3.01 -0.78
N THR A 273 -22.55 4.12 -1.46
CA THR A 273 -21.23 4.28 -2.07
C THR A 273 -20.13 4.29 -1.02
N THR A 274 -20.35 4.90 0.15
CA THR A 274 -19.33 4.93 1.20
C THR A 274 -19.12 3.59 1.87
N LEU A 275 -20.18 2.82 2.14
CA LEU A 275 -20.01 1.45 2.65
C LEU A 275 -19.36 0.52 1.63
N TYR A 276 -19.63 0.72 0.33
CA TYR A 276 -18.96 0.01 -0.75
C TYR A 276 -17.47 0.36 -0.84
N LEU A 277 -17.11 1.64 -0.65
CA LEU A 277 -15.72 2.10 -0.64
C LEU A 277 -14.98 1.68 0.63
N LEU A 278 -15.66 1.64 1.78
CA LEU A 278 -15.06 1.29 3.07
C LEU A 278 -15.05 -0.21 3.36
N SER A 279 -15.72 -1.04 2.55
CA SER A 279 -15.64 -2.49 2.70
C SER A 279 -14.20 -2.97 2.53
N PRO A 280 -13.72 -3.84 3.43
CA PRO A 280 -12.35 -4.32 3.36
C PRO A 280 -12.15 -5.06 2.02
N PRO A 281 -11.19 -4.66 1.17
CA PRO A 281 -10.76 -5.54 0.11
C PRO A 281 -10.15 -6.79 0.74
N PRO A 282 -10.48 -8.00 0.25
CA PRO A 282 -9.77 -9.19 0.67
C PRO A 282 -8.27 -8.96 0.44
N LYS A 283 -7.44 -9.45 1.38
CA LYS A 283 -5.99 -9.29 1.30
C LYS A 283 -5.46 -10.11 0.10
N GLY A 284 -5.44 -9.51 -1.08
CA GLY A 284 -5.01 -10.11 -2.34
C GLY A 284 -5.35 -9.20 -3.54
N THR A 285 -4.73 -9.46 -4.69
CA THR A 285 -5.01 -8.77 -5.95
C THR A 285 -6.35 -9.25 -6.53
N THR A 286 -7.46 -8.87 -5.90
CA THR A 286 -8.80 -9.20 -6.42
C THR A 286 -9.23 -8.20 -7.48
N THR A 287 -9.72 -8.72 -8.59
CA THR A 287 -10.29 -7.94 -9.69
C THR A 287 -11.59 -7.26 -9.24
N ALA A 288 -11.98 -6.16 -9.89
CA ALA A 288 -13.21 -5.43 -9.58
C ALA A 288 -14.50 -6.27 -9.73
N ALA A 289 -14.43 -7.40 -10.43
CA ALA A 289 -15.56 -8.31 -10.68
C ALA A 289 -15.84 -9.27 -9.50
N ASP A 290 -14.82 -9.64 -8.72
CA ASP A 290 -14.93 -10.61 -7.61
C ASP A 290 -15.14 -9.95 -6.24
N TYR A 291 -15.16 -8.62 -6.20
CA TYR A 291 -15.28 -7.86 -4.96
C TYR A 291 -16.70 -7.98 -4.37
N LYS A 292 -16.80 -8.63 -3.20
CA LYS A 292 -18.03 -8.72 -2.41
C LYS A 292 -18.01 -7.66 -1.31
N PRO A 293 -18.86 -6.62 -1.35
CA PRO A 293 -18.89 -5.58 -0.34
C PRO A 293 -19.60 -6.09 0.93
N GLU A 294 -18.89 -6.84 1.79
CA GLU A 294 -19.46 -7.49 2.98
C GLU A 294 -20.15 -6.52 3.94
N LEU A 295 -19.61 -5.30 4.11
CA LEU A 295 -20.21 -4.29 4.98
C LEU A 295 -21.55 -3.76 4.42
N LEU A 296 -21.62 -3.54 3.11
CA LEU A 296 -22.87 -3.13 2.47
C LEU A 296 -23.89 -4.26 2.50
N LEU A 297 -23.47 -5.49 2.22
CA LEU A 297 -24.35 -6.66 2.20
C LEU A 297 -24.92 -6.95 3.60
N SER A 298 -24.07 -7.02 4.62
CA SER A 298 -24.51 -7.26 6.00
C SER A 298 -25.48 -6.19 6.51
N THR A 299 -25.26 -4.92 6.14
CA THR A 299 -26.14 -3.82 6.58
C THR A 299 -27.48 -3.83 5.88
N LEU A 300 -27.52 -4.12 4.58
CA LEU A 300 -28.77 -4.28 3.83
C LEU A 300 -29.54 -5.53 4.26
N GLN A 301 -28.86 -6.65 4.53
CA GLN A 301 -29.48 -7.84 5.11
C GLN A 301 -30.07 -7.54 6.50
N GLY A 302 -29.34 -6.81 7.35
CA GLY A 302 -29.81 -6.35 8.66
C GLY A 302 -31.04 -5.44 8.57
N PHE A 303 -31.06 -4.52 7.59
CA PHE A 303 -32.22 -3.67 7.30
C PHE A 303 -33.44 -4.52 6.91
N MET A 304 -33.28 -5.46 5.98
CA MET A 304 -34.36 -6.36 5.55
C MET A 304 -34.91 -7.19 6.70
N HIS A 305 -34.04 -7.80 7.51
CA HIS A 305 -34.44 -8.58 8.67
C HIS A 305 -35.20 -7.73 9.70
N THR A 306 -34.73 -6.51 9.96
CA THR A 306 -35.39 -5.57 10.89
C THR A 306 -36.76 -5.14 10.36
N ALA A 307 -36.89 -4.85 9.06
CA ALA A 307 -38.15 -4.48 8.43
C ALA A 307 -39.18 -5.64 8.49
N ILE A 308 -38.74 -6.88 8.27
CA ILE A 308 -39.59 -8.07 8.38
C ILE A 308 -40.01 -8.30 9.84
N MET A 309 -39.07 -8.31 10.78
CA MET A 309 -39.40 -8.58 12.19
C MET A 309 -40.31 -7.51 12.80
N THR A 310 -40.11 -6.24 12.43
CA THR A 310 -40.98 -5.15 12.90
C THR A 310 -42.40 -5.27 12.36
N SER A 311 -42.56 -5.59 11.07
CA SER A 311 -43.89 -5.80 10.45
C SER A 311 -44.61 -7.05 10.95
N VAL A 312 -43.88 -8.15 11.19
CA VAL A 312 -44.43 -9.37 11.79
C VAL A 312 -44.94 -9.10 13.20
N ASN A 313 -44.17 -8.37 14.01
CA ASN A 313 -44.57 -8.04 15.38
C ASN A 313 -45.76 -7.07 15.43
N SER A 314 -45.83 -6.08 14.52
CA SER A 314 -46.99 -5.18 14.44
C SER A 314 -48.25 -5.92 14.01
N LEU A 315 -48.16 -6.78 12.98
CA LEU A 315 -49.30 -7.57 12.51
C LEU A 315 -49.76 -8.62 13.53
N ALA A 316 -48.83 -9.31 14.20
CA ALA A 316 -49.17 -10.28 15.25
C ALA A 316 -49.94 -9.63 16.42
N ARG A 317 -49.56 -8.42 16.81
CA ARG A 317 -50.30 -7.64 17.82
C ARG A 317 -51.65 -7.15 17.29
N ALA A 318 -51.71 -6.71 16.04
CA ALA A 318 -52.95 -6.25 15.46
C ALA A 318 -53.98 -7.38 15.25
N LEU A 319 -53.52 -8.61 15.02
CA LEU A 319 -54.37 -9.80 14.96
C LEU A 319 -54.98 -10.17 16.33
N THR A 320 -54.33 -9.82 17.44
CA THR A 320 -54.93 -9.96 18.77
C THR A 320 -55.78 -8.76 19.17
N GLN A 321 -55.52 -7.58 18.59
CA GLN A 321 -56.21 -6.31 18.82
C GLN A 321 -56.73 -5.70 17.51
N LEU A 322 -57.84 -6.25 17.00
CA LEU A 322 -58.42 -5.90 15.70
C LEU A 322 -58.58 -4.39 15.42
N PRO A 323 -58.89 -3.50 16.39
CA PRO A 323 -58.97 -2.06 16.14
C PRO A 323 -57.67 -1.41 15.64
N THR A 324 -56.52 -2.07 15.85
CA THR A 324 -55.20 -1.59 15.41
C THR A 324 -54.75 -2.19 14.07
N MET A 325 -55.57 -3.06 13.46
CA MET A 325 -55.29 -3.73 12.19
C MET A 325 -55.04 -2.76 11.05
N ASP A 326 -55.94 -1.78 10.87
CA ASP A 326 -55.82 -0.82 9.77
C ASP A 326 -54.49 -0.05 9.85
N ARG A 327 -54.10 0.36 11.06
CA ARG A 327 -52.82 1.03 11.29
C ARG A 327 -51.63 0.12 10.99
N ALA A 328 -51.66 -1.13 11.46
CA ALA A 328 -50.59 -2.10 11.22
C ALA A 328 -50.44 -2.47 9.73
N LEU A 329 -51.55 -2.55 8.99
CA LEU A 329 -51.54 -2.79 7.54
C LEU A 329 -50.98 -1.58 6.78
N VAL A 330 -51.36 -0.36 7.17
CA VAL A 330 -50.79 0.87 6.59
C VAL A 330 -49.27 0.92 6.82
N ASP A 331 -48.81 0.68 8.05
CA ASP A 331 -47.39 0.68 8.40
C ASP A 331 -46.61 -0.43 7.64
N THR A 332 -47.21 -1.61 7.46
CA THR A 332 -46.62 -2.72 6.71
C THR A 332 -46.50 -2.38 5.22
N SER A 333 -47.54 -1.76 4.64
CA SER A 333 -47.52 -1.32 3.24
C SER A 333 -46.49 -0.22 3.00
N ALA A 334 -46.34 0.74 3.92
CA ALA A 334 -45.34 1.80 3.87
C ALA A 334 -43.90 1.25 3.92
N ARG A 335 -43.64 0.27 4.79
CA ARG A 335 -42.32 -0.43 4.85
C ARG A 335 -42.01 -1.17 3.56
N CYS A 336 -43.00 -1.81 2.94
CA CYS A 336 -42.80 -2.45 1.64
C CYS A 336 -42.53 -1.42 0.53
N GLN A 337 -43.19 -0.27 0.54
CA GLN A 337 -42.91 0.82 -0.41
C GLN A 337 -41.47 1.35 -0.23
N ASP A 338 -41.00 1.48 1.00
CA ASP A 338 -39.60 1.84 1.29
C ASP A 338 -38.62 0.79 0.73
N ILE A 339 -38.93 -0.50 0.80
CA ILE A 339 -38.13 -1.59 0.23
C ILE A 339 -38.12 -1.55 -1.31
N VAL A 340 -39.25 -1.27 -1.96
CA VAL A 340 -39.32 -1.13 -3.42
C VAL A 340 -38.49 0.08 -3.87
N ALA A 341 -38.56 1.18 -3.12
CA ALA A 341 -37.75 2.35 -3.39
C ALA A 341 -36.25 2.07 -3.25
N LEU A 342 -35.86 1.35 -2.20
CA LEU A 342 -34.49 0.86 -1.99
C LEU A 342 -34.02 0.02 -3.17
N GLU A 343 -34.81 -0.95 -3.63
CA GLU A 343 -34.49 -1.80 -4.78
C GLU A 343 -34.26 -0.96 -6.04
N ASN A 344 -35.15 -0.01 -6.34
CA ASN A 344 -35.00 0.85 -7.50
C ASN A 344 -33.77 1.76 -7.38
N ILE A 345 -33.47 2.29 -6.19
CA ILE A 345 -32.27 3.11 -5.98
C ILE A 345 -31.01 2.26 -6.20
N LEU A 346 -30.92 1.08 -5.61
CA LEU A 346 -29.77 0.17 -5.77
C LEU A 346 -29.61 -0.34 -7.22
N ARG A 347 -30.71 -0.54 -7.95
CA ARG A 347 -30.69 -0.87 -9.38
C ARG A 347 -30.08 0.22 -10.24
N ASN A 348 -30.24 1.48 -9.85
CA ASN A 348 -29.76 2.63 -10.61
C ASN A 348 -28.38 3.12 -10.16
N LEU A 349 -27.85 2.61 -9.05
CA LEU A 349 -26.51 2.96 -8.57
C LEU A 349 -25.47 2.06 -9.23
N ARG A 350 -24.62 2.70 -10.04
CA ARG A 350 -23.40 2.07 -10.56
C ARG A 350 -22.33 2.03 -9.46
N PRO A 351 -21.55 0.95 -9.35
CA PRO A 351 -20.44 0.88 -8.41
C PRO A 351 -19.44 2.00 -8.73
N PRO A 352 -19.04 2.82 -7.74
CA PRO A 352 -18.00 3.83 -7.94
C PRO A 352 -16.65 3.16 -8.21
N PRO A 353 -15.73 3.81 -8.96
CA PRO A 353 -14.38 3.30 -9.16
C PRO A 353 -13.68 3.20 -7.80
N HIS A 354 -13.27 1.99 -7.44
CA HIS A 354 -12.60 1.74 -6.17
C HIS A 354 -11.09 1.94 -6.36
N PRO A 355 -10.44 2.89 -5.66
CA PRO A 355 -9.02 3.22 -5.89
C PRO A 355 -8.06 2.06 -5.56
N LEU A 356 -8.48 1.09 -4.73
CA LEU A 356 -7.68 -0.10 -4.40
C LEU A 356 -7.95 -1.32 -5.31
N LEU A 357 -8.83 -1.18 -6.31
CA LEU A 357 -9.05 -2.23 -7.32
C LEU A 357 -8.48 -1.71 -8.63
N ALA A 358 -7.51 -2.44 -9.20
CA ALA A 358 -6.90 -2.05 -10.47
C ALA A 358 -7.99 -1.85 -11.53
N SER A 359 -8.16 -0.62 -11.98
CA SER A 359 -8.97 -0.33 -13.15
C SER A 359 -8.22 -0.90 -14.34
N THR A 360 -8.74 -1.94 -14.98
CA THR A 360 -8.29 -2.36 -16.30
C THR A 360 -8.70 -1.30 -17.30
N THR A 361 -7.95 -0.20 -17.35
CA THR A 361 -7.88 0.69 -18.51
C THR A 361 -6.49 0.56 -19.09
N THR A 362 -6.27 -0.54 -19.83
CA THR A 362 -5.19 -0.63 -20.80
C THR A 362 -5.39 0.45 -21.85
N THR A 363 -4.39 1.33 -21.92
CA THR A 363 -4.09 2.28 -22.98
C THR A 363 -4.07 1.63 -24.37
N GLY A 364 -4.74 2.24 -25.36
CA GLY A 364 -4.46 2.03 -26.79
C GLY A 364 -5.65 2.22 -27.73
N GLU A 365 -5.60 3.32 -28.49
CA GLU A 365 -6.30 3.63 -29.76
C GLU A 365 -7.68 4.35 -29.75
N PRO A 366 -7.80 5.49 -30.48
CA PRO A 366 -9.07 6.18 -30.70
C PRO A 366 -9.74 5.68 -31.99
N GLY A 367 -11.04 5.44 -31.91
CA GLY A 367 -11.92 5.42 -33.09
C GLY A 367 -12.63 4.09 -33.36
N THR A 368 -13.95 4.24 -33.52
CA THR A 368 -14.90 3.35 -34.23
C THR A 368 -15.80 2.48 -33.34
N GLU A 369 -16.93 3.06 -32.95
CA GLU A 369 -18.20 2.35 -32.78
C GLU A 369 -18.60 1.71 -34.14
N PRO A 370 -19.24 0.52 -34.17
CA PRO A 370 -20.63 0.41 -33.73
C PRO A 370 -21.00 -0.83 -32.90
N GLU A 371 -22.05 -0.61 -32.12
CA GLU A 371 -22.96 -1.52 -31.41
C GLU A 371 -22.95 -3.00 -31.83
N THR A 372 -22.87 -3.89 -30.84
CA THR A 372 -23.94 -4.85 -30.45
C THR A 372 -23.39 -5.86 -29.44
N THR A 373 -24.27 -6.31 -28.53
CA THR A 373 -24.07 -7.32 -27.46
C THR A 373 -23.79 -6.79 -26.04
N THR A 374 -24.87 -6.39 -25.37
CA THR A 374 -25.16 -6.66 -23.94
C THR A 374 -24.00 -6.53 -22.93
N SER A 375 -23.60 -5.29 -22.65
CA SER A 375 -23.01 -4.96 -21.35
C SER A 375 -24.04 -5.23 -20.24
N ASN A 376 -23.88 -6.35 -19.52
CA ASN A 376 -24.57 -6.60 -18.26
C ASN A 376 -24.20 -5.46 -17.30
N LYS A 377 -25.13 -4.51 -17.14
CA LYS A 377 -25.00 -3.37 -16.23
C LYS A 377 -24.81 -3.90 -14.80
N SER A 378 -23.56 -4.01 -14.35
CA SER A 378 -23.18 -4.44 -13.01
C SER A 378 -23.69 -3.43 -11.98
N ASN A 379 -24.92 -3.62 -11.49
CA ASN A 379 -25.53 -2.75 -10.48
C ASN A 379 -25.25 -3.30 -9.07
N LEU A 380 -25.22 -2.43 -8.06
CA LEU A 380 -25.01 -2.81 -6.65
C LEU A 380 -26.07 -3.79 -6.10
N LEU A 381 -27.17 -3.97 -6.82
CA LEU A 381 -28.27 -4.87 -6.49
C LEU A 381 -27.97 -6.34 -6.78
N GLN A 382 -27.18 -6.66 -7.81
CA GLN A 382 -26.94 -8.05 -8.21
C GLN A 382 -26.19 -8.88 -7.14
N PRO A 383 -25.14 -8.36 -6.47
CA PRO A 383 -24.50 -9.06 -5.35
C PRO A 383 -25.43 -9.31 -4.17
N LEU A 384 -26.39 -8.39 -3.93
CA LEU A 384 -27.37 -8.53 -2.85
C LEU A 384 -28.42 -9.58 -3.17
N LEU A 385 -28.94 -9.59 -4.40
CA LEU A 385 -29.89 -10.62 -4.84
C LEU A 385 -29.26 -12.01 -4.79
N GLN A 386 -27.98 -12.14 -5.17
CA GLN A 386 -27.23 -13.39 -5.07
C GLN A 386 -26.97 -13.79 -3.62
N ALA A 387 -26.69 -12.85 -2.72
CA ALA A 387 -26.50 -13.16 -1.29
C ALA A 387 -27.80 -13.55 -0.56
N LEU A 388 -28.96 -13.19 -1.11
CA LEU A 388 -30.29 -13.51 -0.59
C LEU A 388 -30.99 -14.60 -1.39
N ASP A 389 -30.36 -15.18 -2.42
CA ASP A 389 -30.93 -16.14 -3.37
C ASP A 389 -32.35 -15.78 -3.85
N THR A 390 -32.58 -14.50 -4.16
CA THR A 390 -33.91 -13.97 -4.51
C THR A 390 -33.90 -13.16 -5.78
N SER A 391 -35.04 -13.14 -6.49
CA SER A 391 -35.22 -12.38 -7.73
C SER A 391 -35.63 -10.91 -7.50
N SER A 392 -36.15 -10.57 -6.32
CA SER A 392 -36.61 -9.22 -5.98
C SER A 392 -36.80 -9.07 -4.46
N LEU A 393 -36.46 -7.90 -3.92
CA LEU A 393 -36.54 -7.61 -2.48
C LEU A 393 -37.98 -7.62 -1.91
N PRO A 394 -38.99 -7.04 -2.59
CA PRO A 394 -40.38 -7.07 -2.14
C PRO A 394 -40.97 -8.48 -2.07
N SER A 395 -40.70 -9.36 -3.04
CA SER A 395 -41.16 -10.75 -2.98
C SER A 395 -40.49 -11.51 -1.83
N TYR A 396 -39.21 -11.25 -1.54
CA TYR A 396 -38.56 -11.83 -0.36
C TYR A 396 -39.20 -11.35 0.94
N TYR A 397 -39.50 -10.06 1.05
CA TYR A 397 -40.21 -9.47 2.20
C TYR A 397 -41.56 -10.13 2.44
N TRP A 398 -42.44 -10.19 1.43
CA TRP A 398 -43.78 -10.77 1.59
C TRP A 398 -43.76 -12.27 1.88
N ARG A 399 -42.88 -13.05 1.24
CA ARG A 399 -42.74 -14.49 1.50
C ARG A 399 -42.23 -14.75 2.92
N SER A 400 -41.21 -14.02 3.35
CA SER A 400 -40.63 -14.16 4.69
C SER A 400 -41.63 -13.73 5.78
N LEU A 401 -42.35 -12.62 5.55
CA LEU A 401 -43.41 -12.15 6.44
C LEU A 401 -44.53 -13.19 6.52
N ALA A 402 -45.01 -13.72 5.39
CA ALA A 402 -46.05 -14.76 5.38
C ALA A 402 -45.62 -16.02 6.14
N SER A 403 -44.40 -16.51 5.93
CA SER A 403 -43.87 -17.71 6.57
C SER A 403 -43.74 -17.58 8.09
N SER A 404 -43.41 -16.38 8.59
CA SER A 404 -43.26 -16.10 10.02
C SER A 404 -44.58 -15.72 10.71
N LEU A 405 -45.56 -15.24 9.94
CA LEU A 405 -46.89 -14.90 10.44
C LEU A 405 -47.79 -16.14 10.61
N ALA A 406 -47.69 -17.12 9.71
CA ALA A 406 -48.50 -18.34 9.74
C ALA A 406 -48.47 -19.10 11.09
N PRO A 407 -47.29 -19.42 11.70
CA PRO A 407 -47.26 -20.12 12.98
C PRO A 407 -47.83 -19.27 14.13
N ARG A 408 -47.68 -17.94 14.07
CA ARG A 408 -48.23 -17.03 15.10
C ARG A 408 -49.75 -16.96 15.05
N VAL A 409 -50.33 -16.94 13.85
CA VAL A 409 -51.79 -17.01 13.67
C VAL A 409 -52.31 -18.35 14.18
N GLN A 410 -51.63 -19.45 13.84
CA GLN A 410 -52.00 -20.78 14.31
C GLN A 410 -51.95 -20.90 15.84
N GLU A 411 -50.95 -20.30 16.49
CA GLU A 411 -50.88 -20.23 17.95
C GLU A 411 -52.06 -19.46 18.56
N ILE A 412 -52.43 -18.30 17.99
CA ILE A 412 -53.58 -17.52 18.46
C ILE A 412 -54.88 -18.31 18.31
N VAL A 413 -55.04 -19.04 17.21
CA VAL A 413 -56.23 -19.86 16.95
C VAL A 413 -56.28 -21.08 17.88
N ASN A 414 -55.15 -21.76 18.08
CA ASN A 414 -55.05 -22.94 18.95
C ASN A 414 -55.22 -22.60 20.44
N ARG A 415 -54.74 -21.43 20.87
CA ARG A 415 -54.93 -20.92 22.24
C ARG A 415 -56.39 -20.62 22.57
N GLY A 416 -57.22 -20.44 21.54
CA GLY A 416 -58.64 -20.15 21.69
C GLY A 416 -58.92 -18.79 22.32
N GLY A 417 -60.18 -18.55 22.68
CA GLY A 417 -60.63 -17.31 23.32
C GLY A 417 -61.26 -16.30 22.37
N VAL A 418 -61.42 -15.06 22.86
CA VAL A 418 -62.17 -14.00 22.17
C VAL A 418 -61.47 -13.56 20.88
N SER A 419 -60.13 -13.45 20.88
CA SER A 419 -59.35 -13.12 19.69
C SER A 419 -59.52 -14.16 18.58
N ALA A 420 -59.46 -15.46 18.89
CA ALA A 420 -59.67 -16.54 17.92
C ALA A 420 -61.09 -16.52 17.32
N ARG A 421 -62.12 -16.26 18.14
CA ARG A 421 -63.51 -16.15 17.68
C ARG A 421 -63.71 -14.93 16.76
N THR A 422 -63.16 -13.79 17.15
CA THR A 422 -63.19 -12.54 16.39
C THR A 422 -62.44 -12.66 15.06
N LEU A 423 -61.33 -13.40 15.01
CA LEU A 423 -60.60 -13.67 13.76
C LEU A 423 -61.40 -14.56 12.81
N ARG A 424 -62.10 -15.58 13.31
CA ARG A 424 -62.99 -16.43 12.49
C ARG A 424 -64.19 -15.65 11.94
N SER A 425 -64.82 -14.80 12.76
CA SER A 425 -65.97 -13.99 12.32
C SER A 425 -65.59 -12.89 11.32
N ASN A 426 -64.36 -12.38 11.37
CA ASN A 426 -63.85 -11.34 10.48
C ASN A 426 -62.96 -11.88 9.34
N ARG A 427 -62.99 -13.20 9.08
CA ARG A 427 -62.11 -13.86 8.10
C ARG A 427 -62.17 -13.22 6.71
N ASP A 428 -63.38 -12.98 6.20
CA ASP A 428 -63.57 -12.45 4.84
C ASP A 428 -63.17 -10.98 4.74
N ARG A 429 -63.39 -10.21 5.82
CA ARG A 429 -62.91 -8.84 5.95
C ARG A 429 -61.38 -8.77 5.94
N LEU A 430 -60.71 -9.59 6.76
CA LEU A 430 -59.25 -9.69 6.81
C LEU A 430 -58.66 -10.13 5.46
N ARG A 431 -59.32 -11.05 4.76
CA ARG A 431 -58.92 -11.46 3.41
C ARG A 431 -58.89 -10.29 2.45
N VAL A 432 -59.90 -9.43 2.47
CA VAL A 432 -59.97 -8.24 1.60
C VAL A 432 -58.94 -7.20 2.04
N GLU A 433 -58.85 -6.88 3.34
CA GLU A 433 -57.93 -5.86 3.87
C GLU A 433 -56.46 -6.23 3.65
N ILE A 434 -56.08 -7.50 3.81
CA ILE A 434 -54.71 -7.97 3.55
C ILE A 434 -54.40 -7.95 2.05
N LYS A 435 -55.34 -8.40 1.20
CA LYS A 435 -55.19 -8.33 -0.26
C LYS A 435 -55.01 -6.88 -0.69
N GLU A 436 -55.82 -5.97 -0.17
CA GLU A 436 -55.72 -4.55 -0.45
C GLU A 436 -54.41 -3.95 0.07
N CYS A 437 -53.93 -4.37 1.25
CA CYS A 437 -52.64 -3.93 1.80
C CYS A 437 -51.47 -4.27 0.87
N VAL A 438 -51.42 -5.48 0.31
CA VAL A 438 -50.37 -5.88 -0.63
C VAL A 438 -50.48 -5.10 -1.96
N LEU A 439 -51.71 -4.89 -2.45
CA LEU A 439 -51.95 -4.08 -3.66
C LEU A 439 -51.67 -2.59 -3.43
N ARG A 440 -51.87 -2.09 -2.21
CA ARG A 440 -51.51 -0.72 -1.82
C ARG A 440 -49.99 -0.56 -1.74
N ALA A 441 -49.28 -1.59 -1.29
CA ALA A 441 -47.84 -1.60 -1.30
C ALA A 441 -47.24 -1.65 -2.73
N SER A 442 -47.95 -2.25 -3.70
CA SER A 442 -47.50 -2.27 -5.11
C SER A 442 -47.66 -0.93 -5.82
N ARG A 443 -48.57 -0.09 -5.31
CA ARG A 443 -48.75 1.29 -5.73
C ARG A 443 -47.68 2.14 -5.06
N VAL A 444 -46.56 2.32 -5.76
CA VAL A 444 -45.50 3.22 -5.31
C VAL A 444 -45.74 4.59 -5.93
N SER A 445 -45.64 5.64 -5.11
CA SER A 445 -45.75 7.03 -5.60
C SER A 445 -44.70 7.28 -6.69
N ALA A 446 -45.09 7.89 -7.82
CA ALA A 446 -44.15 8.27 -8.88
C ALA A 446 -42.95 9.07 -8.35
N THR A 447 -43.14 9.88 -7.30
CA THR A 447 -42.09 10.62 -6.58
C THR A 447 -40.96 9.72 -6.07
N SER A 448 -41.27 8.47 -5.72
CA SER A 448 -40.33 7.47 -5.22
C SER A 448 -39.60 6.69 -6.34
N LEU A 449 -40.04 6.78 -7.60
CA LEU A 449 -39.54 5.98 -8.71
C LEU A 449 -38.77 6.75 -9.78
N LEU A 450 -38.51 8.06 -9.57
CA LEU A 450 -37.91 8.97 -10.56
C LEU A 450 -36.46 8.64 -10.95
N ALA A 451 -36.26 7.56 -11.69
CA ALA A 451 -35.06 7.25 -12.44
C ALA A 451 -35.30 7.25 -13.96
N GLU A 452 -36.54 7.38 -14.43
CA GLU A 452 -36.82 7.57 -15.85
C GLU A 452 -37.48 8.91 -16.14
N LYS A 453 -36.95 9.51 -17.20
CA LYS A 453 -37.13 10.87 -17.70
C LYS A 453 -38.62 11.20 -17.97
N GLY A 454 -39.13 12.25 -17.33
CA GLY A 454 -40.06 13.18 -17.99
C GLY A 454 -41.56 12.86 -18.06
N ARG A 455 -42.20 12.26 -17.04
CA ARG A 455 -43.68 12.32 -16.93
C ARG A 455 -44.12 13.21 -15.75
N PRO A 456 -44.76 14.37 -16.00
CA PRO A 456 -45.43 15.13 -14.96
C PRO A 456 -46.80 14.47 -14.71
N GLY A 457 -46.93 13.74 -13.60
CA GLY A 457 -48.20 13.14 -13.21
C GLY A 457 -48.15 12.62 -11.78
N THR A 458 -49.20 12.91 -11.02
CA THR A 458 -49.50 12.39 -9.67
C THR A 458 -49.93 10.92 -9.67
N ASP A 459 -49.57 10.15 -10.71
CA ASP A 459 -50.03 8.78 -10.87
C ASP A 459 -49.19 7.81 -10.03
N THR A 460 -49.88 6.99 -9.24
CA THR A 460 -49.29 5.84 -8.57
C THR A 460 -48.89 4.80 -9.61
N VAL A 461 -47.61 4.42 -9.65
CA VAL A 461 -47.13 3.38 -10.56
C VAL A 461 -47.27 2.03 -9.86
N VAL A 462 -47.93 1.09 -10.54
CA VAL A 462 -48.03 -0.30 -10.06
C VAL A 462 -46.75 -1.03 -10.43
N VAL A 463 -45.94 -1.38 -9.43
CA VAL A 463 -44.67 -2.10 -9.63
C VAL A 463 -44.96 -3.60 -9.65
N GLY A 464 -45.25 -4.16 -10.83
CA GLY A 464 -45.36 -5.61 -11.06
C GLY A 464 -46.69 -6.26 -10.67
N ASN A 465 -46.85 -7.53 -11.06
CA ASN A 465 -48.04 -8.34 -10.75
C ASN A 465 -47.86 -9.07 -9.40
N TRP A 466 -48.31 -8.46 -8.31
CA TRP A 466 -48.19 -9.01 -6.94
C TRP A 466 -49.39 -9.84 -6.50
N GLU A 467 -50.22 -10.32 -7.44
CA GLU A 467 -51.36 -11.19 -7.12
C GLU A 467 -50.91 -12.49 -6.43
N ARG A 468 -49.72 -13.01 -6.80
CA ARG A 468 -49.13 -14.20 -6.18
C ARG A 468 -48.73 -13.93 -4.73
N GLU A 469 -48.05 -12.82 -4.46
CA GLU A 469 -47.64 -12.40 -3.11
C GLU A 469 -48.86 -12.11 -2.24
N ALA A 470 -49.91 -11.49 -2.79
CA ALA A 470 -51.16 -11.27 -2.10
C ALA A 470 -51.85 -12.59 -1.73
N ALA A 471 -51.85 -13.57 -2.63
CA ALA A 471 -52.38 -14.91 -2.35
C ALA A 471 -51.60 -15.64 -1.24
N VAL A 472 -50.26 -15.53 -1.24
CA VAL A 472 -49.40 -16.13 -0.20
C VAL A 472 -49.65 -15.48 1.17
N MET A 473 -49.78 -14.15 1.21
CA MET A 473 -50.08 -13.39 2.42
C MET A 473 -51.48 -13.64 2.97
N VAL A 474 -52.48 -13.74 2.10
CA VAL A 474 -53.84 -14.13 2.52
C VAL A 474 -53.82 -15.58 3.02
N GLY A 475 -53.08 -16.46 2.35
CA GLY A 475 -52.96 -17.87 2.73
C GLY A 475 -52.32 -18.08 4.11
N SER A 476 -51.35 -17.25 4.51
CA SER A 476 -50.71 -17.36 5.83
C SER A 476 -51.62 -16.96 7.00
N VAL A 477 -52.62 -16.09 6.76
CA VAL A 477 -53.57 -15.66 7.79
C VAL A 477 -54.87 -16.46 7.75
N VAL A 478 -55.40 -16.72 6.55
CA VAL A 478 -56.69 -17.41 6.37
C VAL A 478 -56.54 -18.94 6.40
N GLY A 479 -55.40 -19.48 5.96
CA GLY A 479 -55.14 -20.92 5.98
C GLY A 479 -55.25 -21.55 7.38
N PRO A 480 -54.59 -20.98 8.41
CA PRO A 480 -54.70 -21.47 9.79
C PRO A 480 -56.08 -21.29 10.44
N LEU A 481 -56.94 -20.42 9.89
CA LEU A 481 -58.31 -20.20 10.38
C LEU A 481 -59.28 -21.32 9.96
N GLY A 482 -58.84 -22.26 9.11
CA GLY A 482 -59.63 -23.39 8.62
C GLY A 482 -60.54 -23.02 7.44
N ARG A 483 -60.99 -24.07 6.72
CA ARG A 483 -62.07 -23.93 5.72
C ARG A 483 -63.38 -23.57 6.39
#